data_AF-A0A945FGW2-F1
#
_entry.id   AF-A0A945FGW2-F1
#
_cell.length_a   1.000
_cell.length_b   1.000
_cell.length_c   1.000
_cell.angle_alpha   90.00
_cell.angle_beta   90.00
_cell.angle_gamma   90.00
#
_symmetry.space_group_name_H-M   'P 1'
#
loop_
_entity.id
_entity.type
_entity.pdbx_description
1 polymer ?
#
loop_
_entity_poly.entity_id
_entity_poly.type
_entity_poly.pdbx_seq_one_letter_code
_entity_poly.pdbx_strand_id
1 'polypeptide(L)'
;MTTMQYVWRLFRFRTANYLLLCFLRVFIFAVAPQISILLTRDFFDTLTDNGQMGLEPYTICAFFIVTAIVRSIFIFLDIPVHFNTVFALRTLLRKNMLTHIFNRPGARALPDSSGEAISRLRGDVDEMPMFISSLPFLVGEFLFSVVAVYIMVQIDLAITLVIFAPLVAVVVIVNMGLTRVGVYREAS
;
A
#
# COMPACT_ATOMS: atom_id res chain seq x y z
N MET A 1 6.55 25.22 6.44
CA MET A 1 5.41 24.28 6.31
C MET A 1 5.87 22.94 6.85
N THR A 2 5.10 22.26 7.67
CA THR A 2 5.52 20.93 8.16
C THR A 2 5.35 19.88 7.06
N THR A 3 6.11 18.79 7.13
CA THR A 3 6.04 17.68 6.16
C THR A 3 4.61 17.11 6.07
N MET A 4 3.92 17.00 7.21
CA MET A 4 2.52 16.53 7.21
C MET A 4 1.55 17.49 6.54
N GLN A 5 1.74 18.81 6.69
CA GLN A 5 0.94 19.80 5.96
C GLN A 5 1.17 19.73 4.44
N TYR A 6 2.40 19.43 4.02
CA TYR A 6 2.73 19.22 2.61
C TYR A 6 2.00 18.01 2.03
N VAL A 7 2.13 16.86 2.69
CA VAL A 7 1.47 15.60 2.30
C VAL A 7 -0.06 15.80 2.26
N TRP A 8 -0.62 16.47 3.26
CA TRP A 8 -2.05 16.78 3.32
C TRP A 8 -2.54 17.63 2.14
N ARG A 9 -1.76 18.64 1.73
CA ARG A 9 -2.10 19.46 0.56
C ARG A 9 -2.06 18.65 -0.74
N LEU A 10 -1.14 17.70 -0.86
CA LEU A 10 -1.07 16.81 -2.02
C LEU A 10 -2.28 15.87 -2.09
N PHE A 11 -2.75 15.34 -0.96
CA PHE A 11 -4.01 14.57 -0.93
C PHE A 11 -5.20 15.40 -1.40
N ARG A 12 -5.31 16.66 -0.92
CA ARG A 12 -6.45 17.52 -1.27
C ARG A 12 -6.52 17.91 -2.74
N PHE A 13 -5.37 17.99 -3.43
CA PHE A 13 -5.31 18.39 -4.84
C PHE A 13 -6.17 17.52 -5.76
N ARG A 14 -6.24 16.20 -5.49
CA ARG A 14 -7.07 15.25 -6.24
C ARG A 14 -7.77 14.25 -5.33
N THR A 15 -8.50 14.79 -4.35
CA THR A 15 -9.19 14.00 -3.32
C THR A 15 -10.04 12.87 -3.90
N ALA A 16 -10.84 13.12 -4.93
CA ALA A 16 -11.71 12.09 -5.52
C ALA A 16 -10.92 10.90 -6.11
N ASN A 17 -9.91 11.16 -6.94
CA ASN A 17 -9.07 10.09 -7.50
C ASN A 17 -8.27 9.36 -6.42
N TYR A 18 -7.81 10.08 -5.40
CA TYR A 18 -7.08 9.47 -4.30
C TYR A 18 -8.00 8.58 -3.44
N LEU A 19 -9.23 9.01 -3.15
CA LEU A 19 -10.23 8.18 -2.46
C LEU A 19 -10.62 6.96 -3.29
N LEU A 20 -10.77 7.11 -4.60
CA LEU A 20 -11.00 5.98 -5.50
C LEU A 20 -9.83 4.99 -5.47
N LEU A 21 -8.59 5.48 -5.50
CA LEU A 21 -7.39 4.66 -5.36
C LEU A 21 -7.38 3.90 -4.02
N CYS A 22 -7.73 4.58 -2.92
CA CYS A 22 -7.86 3.94 -1.62
C CYS A 22 -8.91 2.84 -1.61
N PHE A 23 -10.11 3.12 -2.14
CA PHE A 23 -11.19 2.14 -2.22
C PHE A 23 -10.79 0.90 -3.03
N LEU A 24 -10.23 1.11 -4.22
CA LEU A 24 -9.79 0.02 -5.09
C LEU A 24 -8.74 -0.85 -4.39
N ARG A 25 -7.73 -0.24 -3.76
CA ARG A 25 -6.65 -0.98 -3.09
C ARG A 25 -7.08 -1.69 -1.83
N VAL A 26 -7.93 -1.08 -1.01
CA VAL A 26 -8.51 -1.78 0.14
C VAL A 26 -9.31 -3.00 -0.32
N PHE A 27 -10.07 -2.89 -1.42
CA PHE A 27 -10.77 -4.06 -1.95
C PHE A 27 -9.80 -5.13 -2.47
N ILE A 28 -8.80 -4.74 -3.29
CA ILE A 28 -7.85 -5.67 -3.94
C ILE A 28 -6.97 -6.42 -2.93
N PHE A 29 -6.51 -5.72 -1.88
CA PHE A 29 -5.50 -6.22 -0.95
C PHE A 29 -6.08 -6.64 0.41
N ALA A 30 -7.22 -6.09 0.84
CA ALA A 30 -7.87 -6.50 2.10
C ALA A 30 -9.06 -7.43 1.84
N VAL A 31 -10.06 -6.95 1.10
CA VAL A 31 -11.37 -7.62 1.04
C VAL A 31 -11.31 -8.91 0.20
N ALA A 32 -10.81 -8.82 -1.03
CA ALA A 32 -10.85 -9.96 -1.95
C ALA A 32 -10.03 -11.17 -1.46
N PRO A 33 -8.79 -11.01 -0.93
CA PRO A 33 -8.06 -12.12 -0.33
C PRO A 33 -8.78 -12.72 0.89
N GLN A 34 -9.42 -11.87 1.71
CA GLN A 34 -10.17 -12.34 2.87
C GLN A 34 -11.37 -13.22 2.47
N ILE A 35 -12.08 -12.83 1.42
CA ILE A 35 -13.17 -13.65 0.85
C ILE A 35 -12.62 -15.00 0.37
N SER A 36 -11.51 -15.02 -0.36
CA SER A 36 -10.90 -16.27 -0.81
C SER A 36 -10.54 -17.21 0.34
N ILE A 37 -9.99 -16.68 1.45
CA ILE A 37 -9.66 -17.47 2.64
C ILE A 37 -10.91 -18.09 3.27
N LEU A 38 -11.99 -17.31 3.42
CA LEU A 38 -13.24 -17.80 3.98
C LEU A 38 -13.89 -18.87 3.09
N LEU A 39 -13.90 -18.65 1.77
CA LEU A 39 -14.40 -19.65 0.81
C LEU A 39 -13.60 -20.95 0.89
N THR A 40 -12.27 -20.88 1.04
CA THR A 40 -11.43 -22.07 1.22
C THR A 40 -11.80 -22.82 2.50
N ARG A 41 -12.00 -22.12 3.63
CA ARG A 41 -12.44 -22.75 4.88
C ARG A 41 -13.77 -23.46 4.70
N ASP A 42 -14.77 -22.75 4.19
CA ASP A 42 -16.13 -23.28 4.03
C ASP A 42 -16.18 -24.46 3.06
N PHE A 43 -15.31 -24.48 2.02
CA PHE A 43 -15.15 -25.62 1.13
C PHE A 43 -14.69 -26.89 1.88
N PHE A 44 -13.66 -26.78 2.71
CA PHE A 44 -13.14 -27.94 3.47
C PHE A 44 -14.10 -28.39 4.58
N ASP A 45 -14.81 -27.45 5.22
CA ASP A 45 -15.83 -27.76 6.23
C ASP A 45 -16.98 -28.56 5.61
N THR A 46 -17.38 -28.24 4.38
CA THR A 46 -18.43 -28.95 3.64
C THR A 46 -18.05 -30.39 3.30
N LEU A 47 -16.77 -30.67 3.06
CA LEU A 47 -16.28 -32.03 2.73
C LEU A 47 -16.20 -32.97 3.94
N THR A 48 -16.24 -32.45 5.16
CA THR A 48 -15.97 -33.20 6.40
C THR A 48 -17.27 -33.57 7.17
N ASP A 49 -18.41 -33.62 6.47
CA ASP A 49 -19.72 -34.15 6.95
C ASP A 49 -20.42 -33.37 8.09
N ASN A 50 -19.96 -32.16 8.45
CA ASN A 50 -20.64 -31.27 9.40
C ASN A 50 -21.70 -30.33 8.75
N GLY A 51 -21.95 -30.48 7.45
CA GLY A 51 -22.77 -29.56 6.66
C GLY A 51 -24.26 -29.93 6.59
N GLN A 52 -24.99 -29.91 7.71
CA GLN A 52 -26.45 -29.83 7.65
C GLN A 52 -26.84 -28.47 7.01
N MET A 53 -27.24 -28.47 5.74
CA MET A 53 -27.66 -27.29 4.94
C MET A 53 -26.56 -26.25 4.59
N GLY A 54 -25.40 -26.70 4.10
CA GLY A 54 -24.39 -25.82 3.48
C GLY A 54 -24.56 -25.65 1.96
N LEU A 55 -23.95 -24.61 1.37
CA LEU A 55 -23.83 -24.45 -0.10
C LEU A 55 -23.09 -25.65 -0.70
N GLU A 56 -23.49 -26.10 -1.89
CA GLU A 56 -22.79 -27.19 -2.57
C GLU A 56 -21.32 -26.81 -2.88
N PRO A 57 -20.36 -27.75 -2.84
CA PRO A 57 -18.96 -27.47 -3.13
C PRO A 57 -18.74 -26.75 -4.47
N TYR A 58 -19.54 -27.10 -5.49
CA TYR A 58 -19.50 -26.46 -6.80
C TYR A 58 -19.91 -24.98 -6.75
N THR A 59 -20.86 -24.62 -5.89
CA THR A 59 -21.28 -23.23 -5.66
C THR A 59 -20.14 -22.43 -5.03
N ILE A 60 -19.41 -23.00 -4.08
CA ILE A 60 -18.24 -22.35 -3.46
C ILE A 60 -17.13 -22.11 -4.51
N CYS A 61 -16.88 -23.10 -5.38
CA CYS A 61 -15.95 -22.94 -6.51
C CYS A 61 -16.39 -21.81 -7.47
N ALA A 62 -17.69 -21.69 -7.76
CA ALA A 62 -18.21 -20.60 -8.58
C ALA A 62 -17.96 -19.24 -7.92
N PHE A 63 -18.20 -19.09 -6.61
CA PHE A 63 -17.87 -17.89 -5.87
C PHE A 63 -16.37 -17.57 -5.88
N PHE A 64 -15.51 -18.59 -5.86
CA PHE A 64 -14.07 -18.41 -5.96
C PHE A 64 -13.67 -17.78 -7.30
N ILE A 65 -14.23 -18.29 -8.41
CA ILE A 65 -14.02 -17.75 -9.76
C ILE A 65 -14.56 -16.32 -9.86
N VAL A 66 -15.78 -16.07 -9.38
CA VAL A 66 -16.38 -14.72 -9.38
C VAL A 66 -15.51 -13.75 -8.59
N THR A 67 -15.03 -14.13 -7.41
CA THR A 67 -14.14 -13.29 -6.59
C THR A 67 -12.84 -12.97 -7.33
N ALA A 68 -12.24 -13.97 -8.00
CA ALA A 68 -11.04 -13.76 -8.80
C ALA A 68 -11.27 -12.82 -9.99
N ILE A 69 -12.39 -12.95 -10.70
CA ILE A 69 -12.77 -12.07 -11.81
C ILE A 69 -13.00 -10.64 -11.32
N VAL A 70 -13.80 -10.46 -10.26
CA VAL A 70 -14.08 -9.14 -9.68
C VAL A 70 -12.79 -8.47 -9.21
N ARG A 71 -11.91 -9.20 -8.50
CA ARG A 71 -10.61 -8.67 -8.08
C ARG A 71 -9.75 -8.26 -9.28
N SER A 72 -9.74 -9.05 -10.35
CA SER A 72 -9.01 -8.72 -11.57
C SER A 72 -9.54 -7.45 -12.23
N ILE A 73 -10.85 -7.27 -12.32
CA ILE A 73 -11.47 -6.03 -12.83
C ILE A 73 -11.01 -4.83 -12.00
N PHE A 74 -11.02 -4.94 -10.67
CA PHE A 74 -10.56 -3.87 -9.79
C PHE A 74 -9.08 -3.54 -10.01
N ILE A 75 -8.22 -4.53 -10.22
CA ILE A 75 -6.80 -4.32 -10.56
C ILE A 75 -6.68 -3.54 -11.88
N PHE A 76 -7.44 -3.92 -12.92
CA PHE A 76 -7.44 -3.19 -14.19
C PHE A 76 -7.95 -1.74 -14.06
N LEU A 77 -8.88 -1.49 -13.14
CA LEU A 77 -9.36 -0.13 -12.83
C LEU A 77 -8.35 0.67 -11.98
N ASP A 78 -7.58 0.03 -11.10
CA ASP A 78 -6.56 0.69 -10.26
C ASP A 78 -5.44 1.28 -11.12
N ILE A 79 -4.98 0.56 -12.15
CA ILE A 79 -3.85 0.96 -13.00
C ILE A 79 -4.00 2.40 -13.57
N PRO A 80 -5.07 2.73 -14.33
CA PRO A 80 -5.21 4.07 -14.90
C PRO A 80 -5.40 5.14 -13.81
N VAL A 81 -6.11 4.82 -12.72
CA VAL A 81 -6.33 5.75 -11.59
C VAL A 81 -4.99 6.07 -10.90
N HIS A 82 -4.15 5.07 -10.68
CA HIS A 82 -2.82 5.19 -10.12
C HIS A 82 -1.93 6.10 -10.98
N PHE A 83 -1.76 5.77 -12.26
CA PHE A 83 -0.91 6.54 -13.16
C PHE A 83 -1.42 7.97 -13.31
N ASN A 84 -2.73 8.17 -13.46
CA ASN A 84 -3.33 9.50 -13.56
C ASN A 84 -3.06 10.35 -12.30
N THR A 85 -3.09 9.74 -11.11
CA THR A 85 -2.80 10.41 -9.85
C THR A 85 -1.33 10.77 -9.74
N VAL A 86 -0.43 9.81 -9.99
CA VAL A 86 1.02 10.02 -9.89
C VAL A 86 1.50 11.06 -10.90
N PHE A 87 1.09 10.98 -12.17
CA PHE A 87 1.50 11.96 -13.19
C PHE A 87 0.98 13.36 -12.88
N ALA A 88 -0.24 13.49 -12.37
CA ALA A 88 -0.78 14.80 -11.99
C ALA A 88 -0.01 15.42 -10.82
N LEU A 89 0.33 14.62 -9.80
CA LEU A 89 1.15 15.08 -8.67
C LEU A 89 2.56 15.46 -9.12
N ARG A 90 3.22 14.64 -9.95
CA ARG A 90 4.52 14.96 -10.55
C ARG A 90 4.48 16.29 -11.31
N THR A 91 3.46 16.48 -12.13
CA THR A 91 3.30 17.70 -12.93
C THR A 91 3.08 18.94 -12.05
N LEU A 92 2.25 18.82 -11.01
CA LEU A 92 2.03 19.89 -10.05
C LEU A 92 3.33 20.30 -9.35
N LEU A 93 4.12 19.33 -8.90
CA LEU A 93 5.38 19.59 -8.22
C LEU A 93 6.42 20.23 -9.15
N ARG A 94 6.61 19.71 -10.37
CA ARG A 94 7.49 20.32 -11.37
C ARG A 94 7.06 21.75 -11.69
N LYS A 95 5.75 21.98 -11.90
CA LYS A 95 5.21 23.32 -12.15
C LYS A 95 5.51 24.28 -11.00
N ASN A 96 5.25 23.87 -9.75
CA ASN A 96 5.49 24.70 -8.58
C ASN A 96 6.98 25.07 -8.43
N MET A 97 7.89 24.11 -8.68
CA MET A 97 9.33 24.36 -8.65
C MET A 97 9.76 25.34 -9.75
N LEU A 98 9.31 25.14 -10.99
CA LEU A 98 9.64 26.03 -12.11
C LEU A 98 9.09 27.43 -11.90
N THR A 99 7.84 27.55 -11.45
CA THR A 99 7.23 28.84 -11.11
C THR A 99 8.01 29.55 -10.00
N HIS A 100 8.49 28.83 -8.99
CA HIS A 100 9.33 29.41 -7.95
C HIS A 100 10.68 29.91 -8.50
N ILE A 101 11.32 29.15 -9.39
CA ILE A 101 12.58 29.53 -10.04
C ILE A 101 12.40 30.82 -10.85
N PHE A 102 11.37 30.89 -11.70
CA PHE A 102 11.13 32.05 -12.55
C PHE A 102 10.69 33.32 -11.79
N ASN A 103 10.07 33.17 -10.63
CA ASN A 103 9.64 34.30 -9.80
C ASN A 103 10.74 34.85 -8.88
N ARG A 104 11.98 34.36 -8.96
CA ARG A 104 13.06 34.88 -8.11
C ARG A 104 13.47 36.30 -8.54
N PRO A 105 13.57 37.24 -7.58
CA PRO A 105 13.89 38.64 -7.90
C PRO A 105 15.29 38.76 -8.53
N GLY A 106 15.37 39.52 -9.63
CA GLY A 106 16.63 39.90 -10.28
C GLY A 106 17.39 38.74 -10.94
N ALA A 107 16.72 37.66 -11.36
CA ALA A 107 17.35 36.46 -11.91
C ALA A 107 18.46 35.88 -11.01
N ARG A 108 18.30 36.03 -9.68
CA ARG A 108 19.22 35.46 -8.70
C ARG A 108 19.32 33.96 -8.90
N ALA A 109 20.55 33.48 -9.00
CA ALA A 109 20.85 32.05 -9.07
C ALA A 109 20.22 31.30 -7.89
N LEU A 110 19.96 30.00 -8.10
CA LEU A 110 19.66 29.10 -7.00
C LEU A 110 20.86 29.05 -6.04
N PRO A 111 20.64 28.83 -4.74
CA PRO A 111 21.74 28.75 -3.78
C PRO A 111 22.61 27.51 -4.03
N ASP A 112 22.02 26.47 -4.61
CA ASP A 112 22.66 25.22 -4.97
C ASP A 112 23.25 25.28 -6.39
N SER A 113 24.14 24.34 -6.70
CA SER A 113 24.69 24.20 -8.05
C SER A 113 23.60 23.90 -9.08
N SER A 114 23.86 24.22 -10.35
CA SER A 114 22.94 23.88 -11.46
C SER A 114 22.69 22.37 -11.56
N GLY A 115 23.69 21.54 -11.26
CA GLY A 115 23.57 20.09 -11.22
C GLY A 115 22.63 19.62 -10.11
N GLU A 116 22.76 20.17 -8.90
CA GLU A 116 21.88 19.87 -7.77
C GLU A 116 20.44 20.30 -8.05
N ALA A 117 20.24 21.48 -8.65
CA ALA A 117 18.91 21.95 -9.04
C ALA A 117 18.23 21.02 -10.05
N ILE A 118 18.97 20.52 -11.06
CA ILE A 118 18.47 19.55 -12.03
C ILE A 118 18.19 18.20 -11.37
N SER A 119 19.07 17.77 -10.47
CA SER A 119 18.91 16.53 -9.69
C SER A 119 17.58 16.53 -8.94
N ARG A 120 17.27 17.59 -8.18
CA ARG A 120 16.01 17.72 -7.45
C ARG A 120 14.79 17.81 -8.36
N LEU A 121 14.88 18.53 -9.48
CA LEU A 121 13.77 18.69 -10.42
C LEU A 121 13.39 17.36 -11.10
N ARG A 122 14.37 16.46 -11.30
CA ARG A 122 14.16 15.15 -11.93
C ARG A 122 13.89 14.04 -10.91
N GLY A 123 14.73 13.93 -9.89
CA GLY A 123 14.71 12.86 -8.88
C GLY A 123 13.65 13.10 -7.80
N ASP A 124 13.85 14.11 -6.95
CA ASP A 124 13.02 14.33 -5.75
C ASP A 124 11.53 14.53 -6.04
N VAL A 125 11.19 15.03 -7.23
CA VAL A 125 9.81 15.23 -7.66
C VAL A 125 9.03 13.91 -7.79
N ASP A 126 9.72 12.79 -8.01
CA ASP A 126 9.06 11.49 -8.17
C ASP A 126 8.85 10.77 -6.82
N GLU A 127 9.66 11.05 -5.80
CA GLU A 127 9.61 10.40 -4.49
C GLU A 127 8.29 10.61 -3.75
N MET A 128 7.86 11.88 -3.65
CA MET A 128 6.65 12.23 -2.89
C MET A 128 5.36 11.66 -3.52
N PRO A 129 5.13 11.77 -4.84
CA PRO A 129 4.01 11.10 -5.50
C PRO A 129 4.02 9.59 -5.32
N MET A 130 5.19 8.95 -5.43
CA MET A 130 5.31 7.50 -5.24
C MET A 130 4.93 7.11 -3.81
N PHE A 131 5.52 7.76 -2.79
CA PHE A 131 5.19 7.53 -1.39
C PHE A 131 3.69 7.65 -1.11
N ILE A 132 3.08 8.77 -1.52
CA ILE A 132 1.64 9.03 -1.36
C ILE A 132 0.81 7.95 -2.05
N SER A 133 1.19 7.56 -3.27
CA SER A 133 0.47 6.54 -4.02
C SER A 133 0.60 5.15 -3.41
N SER A 134 1.63 4.87 -2.61
CA SER A 134 1.87 3.58 -1.97
C SER A 134 1.12 3.40 -0.65
N LEU A 135 0.76 4.49 0.02
CA LEU A 135 0.05 4.43 1.31
C LEU A 135 -1.24 3.59 1.30
N PRO A 136 -2.11 3.66 0.27
CA PRO A 136 -3.33 2.85 0.30
C PRO A 136 -3.09 1.36 0.14
N PHE A 137 -1.98 0.96 -0.50
CA PHE A 137 -1.55 -0.44 -0.52
C PHE A 137 -1.17 -0.91 0.89
N LEU A 138 -0.36 -0.12 1.61
CA LEU A 138 0.03 -0.41 2.98
C LEU A 138 -1.19 -0.51 3.91
N VAL A 139 -2.17 0.38 3.75
CA VAL A 139 -3.43 0.35 4.50
C VAL A 139 -4.22 -0.93 4.19
N GLY A 140 -4.31 -1.33 2.92
CA GLY A 140 -4.97 -2.58 2.51
C GLY A 140 -4.33 -3.82 3.15
N GLU A 141 -3.02 -3.96 3.04
CA GLU A 141 -2.26 -5.07 3.65
C GLU A 141 -2.36 -5.06 5.18
N PHE A 142 -2.34 -3.88 5.80
CA PHE A 142 -2.52 -3.77 7.25
C PHE A 142 -3.91 -4.24 7.67
N LEU A 143 -4.97 -3.78 7.01
CA LEU A 143 -6.34 -4.22 7.30
C LEU A 143 -6.52 -5.72 7.08
N PHE A 144 -5.97 -6.26 5.99
CA PHE A 144 -5.93 -7.71 5.74
C PHE A 144 -5.30 -8.44 6.92
N SER A 145 -4.09 -8.04 7.31
CA SER A 145 -3.33 -8.73 8.35
C SER A 145 -4.07 -8.73 9.70
N VAL A 146 -4.70 -7.62 10.07
CA VAL A 146 -5.46 -7.50 11.33
C VAL A 146 -6.66 -8.46 11.32
N VAL A 147 -7.41 -8.49 10.23
CA VAL A 147 -8.59 -9.37 10.12
C VAL A 147 -8.17 -10.84 10.06
N ALA A 148 -7.11 -11.17 9.30
CA ALA A 148 -6.59 -12.52 9.22
C ALA A 148 -6.10 -13.04 10.58
N VAL A 149 -5.33 -12.25 11.31
CA VAL A 149 -4.87 -12.59 12.67
C VAL A 149 -6.03 -12.77 13.62
N TYR A 150 -7.03 -11.88 13.57
CA TYR A 150 -8.23 -12.01 14.38
C TYR A 150 -8.93 -13.34 14.13
N ILE A 151 -9.12 -13.74 12.87
CA ILE A 151 -9.74 -15.03 12.52
C ILE A 151 -8.89 -16.21 12.99
N MET A 152 -7.57 -16.15 12.81
CA MET A 152 -6.67 -17.22 13.28
C MET A 152 -6.78 -17.43 14.80
N VAL A 153 -6.79 -16.34 15.58
CA VAL A 153 -6.96 -16.40 17.04
C VAL A 153 -8.31 -17.00 17.44
N GLN A 154 -9.37 -16.72 16.68
CA GLN A 154 -10.69 -17.31 16.91
C GLN A 154 -10.73 -18.82 16.59
N ILE A 155 -9.90 -19.29 15.66
CA ILE A 155 -9.79 -20.72 15.33
C ILE A 155 -8.99 -21.46 16.41
N ASP A 156 -7.74 -21.04 16.64
CA ASP A 156 -6.88 -21.61 17.68
C ASP A 156 -5.75 -20.64 18.04
N LEU A 157 -5.75 -20.16 19.29
CA LEU A 157 -4.75 -19.23 19.79
C LEU A 157 -3.35 -19.86 19.88
N ALA A 158 -3.24 -21.12 20.30
CA ALA A 158 -1.95 -21.78 20.48
C ALA A 158 -1.22 -21.98 19.15
N ILE A 159 -1.93 -22.48 18.13
CA ILE A 159 -1.40 -22.64 16.77
C ILE A 159 -1.00 -21.27 16.21
N THR A 160 -1.83 -20.24 16.40
CA THR A 160 -1.53 -18.89 15.95
C THR A 160 -0.22 -18.38 16.57
N LEU A 161 -0.05 -18.51 17.90
CA LEU A 161 1.18 -18.09 18.58
C LEU A 161 2.42 -18.84 18.08
N VAL A 162 2.31 -20.14 17.84
CA VAL A 162 3.41 -20.95 17.30
C VAL A 162 3.82 -20.48 15.91
N ILE A 163 2.87 -20.13 15.04
CA ILE A 163 3.14 -19.62 13.68
C ILE A 163 3.77 -18.22 13.72
N PHE A 164 3.34 -17.35 14.65
CA PHE A 164 3.86 -15.98 14.77
C PHE A 164 5.22 -15.89 15.48
N ALA A 165 5.55 -16.84 16.35
CA ALA A 165 6.83 -16.86 17.07
C ALA A 165 8.07 -16.72 16.16
N PRO A 166 8.26 -17.53 15.09
CA PRO A 166 9.41 -17.37 14.20
C PRO A 166 9.40 -16.03 13.46
N LEU A 167 8.22 -15.51 13.09
CA LEU A 167 8.11 -14.22 12.42
C LEU A 167 8.60 -13.07 13.30
N VAL A 168 8.16 -13.05 14.57
CA VAL A 168 8.62 -12.06 15.56
C VAL A 168 10.12 -12.19 15.80
N ALA A 169 10.64 -13.41 15.93
CA ALA A 169 12.07 -13.65 16.11
C ALA A 169 12.90 -13.06 14.95
N VAL A 170 12.49 -13.29 13.70
CA VAL A 170 13.15 -12.71 12.52
C VAL A 170 13.13 -11.17 12.57
N VAL A 171 12.00 -10.56 12.89
CA VAL A 171 11.88 -9.09 12.98
C VAL A 171 12.80 -8.51 14.06
N VAL A 172 12.89 -9.16 15.22
CA VAL A 172 13.79 -8.75 16.30
C VAL A 172 15.25 -8.85 15.86
N ILE A 173 15.65 -9.98 15.27
CA ILE A 173 17.02 -10.21 14.78
C ILE A 173 17.41 -9.16 13.73
N VAL A 174 16.53 -8.89 12.76
CA VAL A 174 16.78 -7.89 11.72
C VAL A 174 16.91 -6.48 12.31
N ASN A 175 16.04 -6.09 13.25
CA ASN A 175 16.13 -4.78 13.90
C ASN A 175 17.41 -4.61 14.73
N MET A 176 17.86 -5.67 15.40
CA MET A 176 19.16 -5.68 16.09
C MET A 176 20.35 -5.57 15.12
N GLY A 177 20.23 -6.14 13.92
CA GLY A 177 21.24 -6.01 12.87
C GLY A 177 21.31 -4.59 12.30
N LEU A 178 20.15 -4.00 11.96
CA LEU A 178 20.06 -2.66 11.37
C LEU A 178 20.60 -1.57 12.30
N THR A 179 20.32 -1.65 13.60
CA THR A 179 20.88 -0.73 14.60
C THR A 179 22.40 -0.80 14.65
N ARG A 180 23.01 -1.97 14.45
CA ARG A 180 24.47 -2.12 14.38
C ARG A 180 25.05 -1.62 13.05
N VAL A 181 24.39 -1.88 11.92
CA VAL A 181 24.84 -1.42 10.60
C VAL A 181 24.82 0.12 10.50
N GLY A 182 23.85 0.78 11.14
CA GLY A 182 23.81 2.25 11.21
C GLY A 182 25.08 2.86 11.80
N VAL A 183 25.59 2.27 12.88
CA VAL A 183 26.84 2.72 13.54
C VAL A 183 28.06 2.59 12.62
N TYR A 184 28.14 1.52 11.82
CA TYR A 184 29.23 1.34 10.86
C TYR A 184 29.12 2.25 9.64
N ARG A 185 27.90 2.71 9.30
CA ARG A 185 27.66 3.60 8.15
C ARG A 185 27.91 5.07 8.46
N GLU A 186 27.83 5.47 9.73
CA GLU A 186 28.24 6.81 10.19
C GLU A 186 29.76 6.93 10.40
N ALA A 187 30.45 5.78 10.55
CA ALA A 187 31.90 5.72 10.73
C ALA A 187 32.70 5.62 9.41
N SER A 188 32.03 5.51 8.26
CA SER A 188 32.60 5.51 6.90
C SER A 188 32.23 6.77 6.15
#